data_AF-A0A3S9ADV5-F1
#
_entry.id   AF-A0A3S9ADV5-F1
#
_cell.length_a   1.000
_cell.length_b   1.000
_cell.length_c   1.000
_cell.angle_alpha   90.00
_cell.angle_beta   90.00
_cell.angle_gamma   90.00
#
_symmetry.space_group_name_H-M   'P 1'
#
loop_
_entity.id
_entity.type
_entity.pdbx_description
1 polymer ?
#
loop_
_entity_poly.entity_id
_entity_poly.type
_entity_poly.pdbx_seq_one_letter_code
_entity_poly.pdbx_strand_id
1 'polypeptide(L)'
;MHILSIVLQSWLLFSMVFFGVSKLTGAKHQVELFDSIKFPQWFRGVTGIVQVAAAAGLIIGYWYPAFAAWTGIGVGIMMLIAVLSHVRVKHSFGKVFPAVLNIAIAVAVLLLFADELSL
;
A
#
# COMPACT_ATOMS: atom_id res chain seq x y z
N MET A 1 -6.85 15.35 -16.16
CA MET A 1 -6.26 14.47 -15.13
C MET A 1 -7.26 13.78 -14.21
N HIS A 2 -8.53 14.21 -14.13
CA HIS A 2 -9.50 13.67 -13.17
C HIS A 2 -9.82 12.17 -13.32
N ILE A 3 -9.96 11.65 -14.55
CA ILE A 3 -10.20 10.22 -14.76
C ILE A 3 -8.98 9.39 -14.32
N LEU A 4 -7.77 9.87 -14.62
CA LEU A 4 -6.53 9.19 -14.25
C LEU A 4 -6.37 9.09 -12.74
N SER A 5 -6.57 10.19 -12.01
CA SER A 5 -6.47 10.18 -10.54
C SER A 5 -7.48 9.22 -9.91
N ILE A 6 -8.73 9.20 -10.37
CA ILE A 6 -9.74 8.25 -9.90
C ILE A 6 -9.29 6.81 -10.13
N VAL A 7 -8.79 6.48 -11.33
CA VAL A 7 -8.37 5.11 -11.66
C VAL A 7 -7.22 4.66 -10.78
N LEU A 8 -6.19 5.49 -10.61
CA LEU A 8 -5.01 5.17 -9.80
C LEU A 8 -5.34 5.06 -8.31
N GLN A 9 -6.14 5.99 -7.79
CA GLN A 9 -6.59 5.99 -6.39
C GLN A 9 -7.53 4.80 -6.11
N SER A 10 -8.42 4.46 -7.04
CA SER A 10 -9.29 3.28 -6.94
C SER A 10 -8.49 1.99 -6.89
N TRP A 11 -7.45 1.88 -7.72
CA TRP A 11 -6.55 0.73 -7.70
C TRP A 11 -5.81 0.61 -6.36
N LEU A 12 -5.22 1.71 -5.88
CA LEU A 12 -4.55 1.71 -4.58
C LEU A 12 -5.52 1.33 -3.47
N LEU A 13 -6.73 1.91 -3.46
CA LEU A 13 -7.76 1.62 -2.48
C LEU A 13 -8.08 0.12 -2.48
N PHE A 14 -8.38 -0.44 -3.66
CA PHE A 14 -8.64 -1.87 -3.81
C PHE A 14 -7.49 -2.72 -3.27
N SER A 15 -6.24 -2.40 -3.65
CA SER A 15 -5.07 -3.15 -3.21
C SER A 15 -4.86 -3.09 -1.69
N MET A 16 -5.01 -1.90 -1.07
CA MET A 16 -4.84 -1.71 0.37
C MET A 16 -5.93 -2.46 1.15
N VAL A 17 -7.17 -2.43 0.67
CA VAL A 17 -8.26 -3.23 1.27
C VAL A 17 -7.97 -4.71 1.13
N PHE A 18 -7.67 -5.19 -0.08
CA PHE A 18 -7.45 -6.61 -0.35
C PHE A 18 -6.30 -7.18 0.51
N PHE A 19 -5.13 -6.56 0.44
CA PHE A 19 -3.96 -7.01 1.20
C PHE A 19 -4.06 -6.69 2.70
N GLY A 20 -4.73 -5.61 3.09
CA GLY A 20 -4.98 -5.26 4.48
C GLY A 20 -5.88 -6.28 5.17
N VAL A 21 -7.07 -6.50 4.62
CA VAL A 21 -8.04 -7.49 5.13
C VAL A 21 -7.43 -8.88 5.12
N SER A 22 -6.78 -9.29 4.03
CA SER A 22 -6.13 -10.60 3.95
C SER A 22 -5.05 -10.80 5.03
N LYS A 23 -4.29 -9.74 5.36
CA LYS A 23 -3.33 -9.76 6.47
C LYS A 23 -4.00 -9.73 7.83
N LEU A 24 -5.19 -9.18 8.00
CA LEU A 24 -5.89 -9.19 9.28
C LEU A 24 -6.61 -10.53 9.55
N THR A 25 -7.22 -11.11 8.53
CA THR A 25 -7.94 -12.39 8.63
C THR A 25 -7.02 -13.61 8.73
N GLY A 26 -5.70 -13.43 8.56
CA GLY A 26 -4.75 -14.53 8.63
C GLY A 26 -4.88 -15.50 7.46
N ALA A 27 -5.19 -14.97 6.27
CA ALA A 27 -5.21 -15.78 5.07
C ALA A 27 -3.89 -16.56 4.92
N LYS A 28 -3.98 -17.86 4.59
CA LYS A 28 -2.84 -18.79 4.56
C LYS A 28 -1.65 -18.24 3.79
N HIS A 29 -1.88 -17.64 2.62
CA HIS A 29 -0.83 -17.05 1.79
C HIS A 29 -0.12 -15.86 2.44
N GLN A 30 -0.79 -15.07 3.29
CA GLN A 30 -0.14 -13.97 4.04
C GLN A 30 0.63 -14.48 5.25
N VAL A 31 0.12 -15.52 5.93
CA VAL A 31 0.83 -16.16 7.05
C VAL A 31 2.15 -16.74 6.54
N GLU A 32 2.10 -17.54 5.47
CA GLU A 32 3.27 -18.13 4.82
C GLU A 32 4.23 -17.07 4.26
N LEU A 33 3.70 -15.97 3.72
CA LEU A 33 4.52 -14.84 3.27
C LEU A 33 5.32 -14.25 4.43
N PHE A 34 4.70 -13.98 5.58
CA PHE A 34 5.38 -13.40 6.75
C PHE A 34 6.42 -14.35 7.34
N ASP A 35 6.14 -15.65 7.37
CA ASP A 35 7.11 -16.66 7.78
C ASP A 35 8.30 -16.71 6.82
N SER A 36 8.06 -16.64 5.51
CA SER A 36 9.12 -16.67 4.49
C SER A 36 10.04 -15.44 4.53
N ILE A 37 9.49 -14.24 4.83
CA ILE A 37 10.29 -13.01 5.03
C ILE A 37 10.87 -12.91 6.44
N LYS A 38 10.65 -13.92 7.31
CA LYS A 38 11.12 -14.02 8.70
C LYS A 38 10.63 -12.86 9.59
N PHE A 39 9.39 -12.43 9.40
CA PHE A 39 8.74 -11.41 10.23
C PHE A 39 7.72 -12.05 11.17
N PRO A 40 7.56 -11.54 12.40
CA PRO A 40 6.64 -12.12 13.35
C PRO A 40 5.17 -11.88 12.94
N GLN A 41 4.29 -12.81 13.31
CA GLN A 41 2.88 -12.77 12.93
C GLN A 41 2.11 -11.58 13.51
N TRP A 42 2.54 -11.00 14.64
CA TRP A 42 1.94 -9.75 15.15
C TRP A 42 2.21 -8.57 14.21
N PHE A 43 3.38 -8.54 13.55
CA PHE A 43 3.73 -7.50 12.58
C PHE A 43 2.88 -7.63 11.31
N ARG A 44 2.45 -8.84 10.94
CA ARG A 44 1.40 -9.04 9.91
C ARG A 44 0.12 -8.30 10.28
N GLY A 45 -0.35 -8.45 11.51
CA GLY A 45 -1.53 -7.74 12.02
C GLY A 45 -1.36 -6.22 11.93
N VAL A 46 -0.24 -5.70 12.42
CA VAL A 46 0.07 -4.25 12.37
C VAL A 46 0.07 -3.73 10.93
N THR A 47 0.79 -4.38 10.01
CA THR A 47 0.79 -3.97 8.60
C THR A 47 -0.59 -4.10 7.95
N GLY A 48 -1.43 -5.03 8.40
CA GLY A 48 -2.84 -5.11 8.01
C GLY A 48 -3.63 -3.87 8.45
N ILE A 49 -3.50 -3.46 9.72
CA ILE A 49 -4.16 -2.27 10.28
C ILE A 49 -3.73 -1.01 9.51
N VAL A 50 -2.42 -0.83 9.28
CA VAL A 50 -1.93 0.35 8.56
C VAL A 50 -2.45 0.38 7.12
N GLN A 51 -2.59 -0.75 6.43
CA GLN A 51 -3.20 -0.78 5.09
C GLN A 51 -4.69 -0.43 5.13
N VAL A 52 -5.44 -0.89 6.13
CA VAL A 52 -6.85 -0.51 6.29
C VAL A 52 -6.98 0.98 6.61
N ALA A 53 -6.09 1.55 7.42
CA ALA A 53 -6.03 2.99 7.67
C ALA A 53 -5.70 3.78 6.39
N ALA A 54 -4.76 3.28 5.57
CA ALA A 54 -4.48 3.85 4.25
C ALA A 54 -5.70 3.75 3.32
N ALA A 55 -6.44 2.65 3.33
CA ALA A 55 -7.70 2.55 2.59
C ALA A 55 -8.70 3.63 3.02
N ALA A 56 -8.85 3.88 4.32
CA ALA A 56 -9.70 4.97 4.81
C ALA A 56 -9.20 6.35 4.34
N GLY A 57 -7.88 6.59 4.39
CA GLY A 57 -7.26 7.81 3.88
C GLY A 57 -7.50 8.03 2.37
N LEU A 58 -7.41 6.97 1.56
CA LEU A 58 -7.73 7.02 0.14
C LEU A 58 -9.22 7.25 -0.13
N ILE A 59 -10.12 6.74 0.72
CA ILE A 59 -11.56 7.05 0.62
C ILE A 59 -11.77 8.55 0.86
N ILE A 60 -11.25 9.09 1.97
CA ILE A 60 -11.34 10.52 2.29
C ILE A 60 -10.72 11.37 1.17
N GLY A 61 -9.65 10.86 0.55
CA GLY A 61 -8.95 11.48 -0.57
C GLY A 61 -9.82 11.80 -1.78
N TYR A 62 -10.97 11.14 -1.98
CA TYR A 62 -11.89 11.48 -3.08
C TYR A 62 -12.58 12.83 -2.88
N TRP A 63 -12.77 13.26 -1.63
CA TRP A 63 -13.36 14.55 -1.29
C TRP A 63 -12.31 15.58 -0.87
N TYR A 64 -11.21 15.13 -0.28
CA TYR A 64 -10.12 15.97 0.21
C TYR A 64 -8.79 15.54 -0.40
N PRO A 65 -8.38 16.10 -1.56
CA PRO A 65 -7.20 15.71 -2.31
C PRO A 65 -5.90 15.61 -1.49
N ALA A 66 -5.70 16.50 -0.51
CA ALA A 66 -4.57 16.45 0.42
C ALA A 66 -4.45 15.09 1.14
N PHE A 67 -5.55 14.44 1.51
CA PHE A 67 -5.53 13.10 2.12
C PHE A 67 -5.03 12.03 1.15
N ALA A 68 -5.34 12.15 -0.15
CA ALA A 68 -4.81 11.24 -1.16
C ALA A 68 -3.29 11.37 -1.28
N ALA A 69 -2.77 12.60 -1.24
CA ALA A 69 -1.33 12.87 -1.27
C ALA A 69 -0.60 12.29 -0.04
N TRP A 70 -1.06 12.64 1.17
CA TRP A 70 -0.49 12.11 2.42
C TRP A 70 -0.57 10.58 2.50
N THR A 71 -1.69 10.01 2.05
CA THR A 71 -1.83 8.55 2.03
C THR A 71 -0.91 7.91 0.99
N GLY A 72 -0.71 8.54 -0.17
CA GLY A 72 0.27 8.13 -1.17
C GLY A 72 1.69 8.03 -0.59
N ILE A 73 2.11 9.02 0.23
CA ILE A 73 3.40 8.97 0.95
C ILE A 73 3.44 7.76 1.88
N GLY A 74 2.43 7.58 2.72
CA GLY A 74 2.36 6.48 3.68
C GLY A 74 2.39 5.09 3.01
N VAL A 75 1.61 4.91 1.95
CA VAL A 75 1.61 3.67 1.14
C VAL A 75 2.95 3.46 0.47
N GLY A 76 3.55 4.51 -0.10
CA GLY A 76 4.88 4.44 -0.73
C GLY A 76 5.95 3.95 0.24
N ILE A 77 6.01 4.52 1.44
CA ILE A 77 6.96 4.10 2.50
C ILE A 77 6.70 2.64 2.90
N MET A 78 5.44 2.27 3.13
CA MET A 78 5.09 0.90 3.53
C MET A 78 5.49 -0.13 2.45
N MET A 79 5.18 0.16 1.19
CA MET A 79 5.51 -0.75 0.10
C MET A 79 7.02 -0.81 -0.14
N LEU A 80 7.76 0.28 0.11
CA LEU A 80 9.23 0.26 0.08
C LEU A 80 9.79 -0.71 1.12
N ILE A 81 9.28 -0.68 2.36
CA ILE A 81 9.66 -1.65 3.41
C ILE A 81 9.32 -3.08 2.96
N ALA A 82 8.18 -3.28 2.30
CA ALA A 82 7.80 -4.58 1.75
C ALA A 82 8.82 -5.05 0.69
N VAL A 83 9.15 -4.21 -0.30
CA VAL A 83 10.16 -4.53 -1.33
C VAL A 83 11.49 -4.91 -0.69
N LEU A 84 11.99 -4.12 0.26
CA LEU A 84 13.24 -4.42 0.97
C LEU A 84 13.17 -5.77 1.70
N SER A 85 12.03 -6.09 2.31
CA SER A 85 11.80 -7.37 3.01
C SER A 85 11.83 -8.55 2.04
N HIS A 86 11.24 -8.41 0.86
CA HIS A 86 11.27 -9.42 -0.20
C HIS A 86 12.68 -9.62 -0.78
N VAL A 87 13.41 -8.53 -1.03
CA VAL A 87 14.78 -8.56 -1.55
C VAL A 87 15.74 -9.21 -0.55
N ARG A 88 15.58 -8.92 0.75
CA ARG A 88 16.39 -9.50 1.84
C ARG A 88 16.38 -11.03 1.83
N VAL A 89 15.25 -11.65 1.51
CA VAL A 89 15.09 -13.12 1.45
C VAL A 89 15.20 -13.69 0.03
N LYS A 90 15.61 -12.88 -0.95
CA LYS A 90 15.80 -13.26 -2.35
C LYS A 90 14.55 -13.89 -3.00
N HIS A 91 13.37 -13.33 -2.70
CA HIS A 91 12.15 -13.75 -3.37
C HIS A 91 12.21 -13.51 -4.89
N SER A 92 11.52 -14.37 -5.65
CA SER A 92 11.37 -14.19 -7.10
C SER A 92 10.65 -12.90 -7.43
N PHE A 93 10.93 -12.33 -8.60
CA PHE A 93 10.36 -11.06 -9.04
C PHE A 93 8.83 -11.03 -8.98
N GLY A 94 8.16 -12.14 -9.29
CA GLY A 94 6.70 -12.25 -9.21
C GLY A 94 6.12 -11.98 -7.81
N LYS A 95 6.84 -12.30 -6.73
CA LYS A 95 6.40 -11.99 -5.36
C LYS A 95 6.63 -10.52 -4.99
N VAL A 96 7.60 -9.85 -5.62
CA VAL A 96 7.94 -8.45 -5.35
C VAL A 96 7.08 -7.50 -6.19
N PHE A 97 6.65 -7.96 -7.37
CA PHE A 97 5.90 -7.17 -8.36
C PHE A 97 4.69 -6.42 -7.78
N PRO A 98 3.81 -7.02 -6.95
CA PRO A 98 2.69 -6.29 -6.38
C PRO A 98 3.12 -5.10 -5.52
N ALA A 99 4.22 -5.22 -4.77
CA ALA A 99 4.74 -4.13 -3.96
C ALA A 99 5.31 -3.01 -4.85
N VAL A 100 6.09 -3.36 -5.88
CA VAL A 100 6.65 -2.39 -6.84
C VAL A 100 5.55 -1.64 -7.59
N LEU A 101 4.52 -2.35 -8.06
CA LEU A 101 3.38 -1.76 -8.75
C LEU A 101 2.67 -0.74 -7.85
N ASN A 102 2.40 -1.09 -6.60
CA ASN A 102 1.74 -0.18 -5.66
C ASN A 102 2.62 1.01 -5.26
N ILE A 103 3.96 0.86 -5.20
CA ILE A 103 4.86 2.02 -5.06
C ILE A 103 4.69 2.97 -6.24
N ALA A 104 4.77 2.45 -7.47
CA ALA A 104 4.69 3.29 -8.67
C ALA A 104 3.37 4.08 -8.72
N ILE A 105 2.26 3.43 -8.38
CA ILE A 105 0.94 4.07 -8.35
C ILE A 105 0.83 5.05 -7.17
N ALA A 106 1.38 4.73 -6.00
CA ALA A 106 1.41 5.65 -4.86
C ALA A 106 2.21 6.92 -5.16
N VAL A 107 3.34 6.79 -5.85
CA VAL A 107 4.13 7.93 -6.33
C VAL A 107 3.35 8.73 -7.38
N ALA A 108 2.68 8.06 -8.32
CA ALA A 108 1.86 8.76 -9.30
C ALA A 108 0.70 9.55 -8.66
N VAL A 109 0.01 8.97 -7.66
CA VAL A 109 -1.05 9.66 -6.90
C VAL A 109 -0.47 10.84 -6.11
N LEU A 110 0.67 10.66 -5.45
CA LEU A 110 1.37 11.74 -4.75
C LEU A 110 1.71 12.90 -5.69
N LEU A 111 2.27 12.61 -6.87
CA LEU A 111 2.61 13.63 -7.86
C LEU A 111 1.39 14.34 -8.43
N LEU A 112 0.27 13.63 -8.61
CA LEU A 112 -0.99 14.21 -9.10
C LEU A 112 -1.65 15.16 -8.09
N PHE A 113 -1.40 14.98 -6.80
CA PHE A 113 -1.95 15.79 -5.71
C PHE A 113 -0.85 16.54 -4.93
N ALA A 114 0.32 16.75 -5.56
CA ALA A 114 1.48 17.35 -4.89
C ALA A 114 1.20 18.79 -4.44
N ASP A 115 0.44 19.55 -5.24
CA ASP A 115 0.10 20.95 -4.96
C ASP A 115 -0.81 21.11 -3.74
N GLU A 116 -1.47 20.03 -3.31
CA GLU A 116 -2.38 19.99 -2.15
C GLU A 116 -1.62 19.77 -0.83
N LEU A 117 -0.30 19.56 -0.89
CA LEU A 117 0.58 19.40 0.28
C LEU A 117 1.08 20.74 0.83
N SER A 118 1.12 21.78 0.01
CA SER A 118 1.42 23.14 0.47
C SER A 118 0.18 23.75 1.12
N LEU A 119 0.16 23.74 2.46
CA LEU A 119 -0.76 24.54 3.28
C LEU A 119 -0.59 26.03 3.04
#